data_AF-A0A8J7E290-F1
#
_entry.id   AF-A0A8J7E290-F1
#
_cell.length_a   1.000
_cell.length_b   1.000
_cell.length_c   1.000
_cell.angle_alpha   90.00
_cell.angle_beta   90.00
_cell.angle_gamma   90.00
#
_symmetry.space_group_name_H-M   'P 1'
#
loop_
_entity.id
_entity.type
_entity.pdbx_description
1 polymer ?
#
loop_
_entity_poly.entity_id
_entity_poly.type
_entity_poly.pdbx_seq_one_letter_code
_entity_poly.pdbx_strand_id
1 'polypeptide(L)'
;MLILPLLFVGLCIAIVILCHRSESLLKDFLKRNPAIVNEQSLDEYKVMVRANMHLALITIGIIIAAVAIVTIWVFLQGISGALVLPLLGLSFGFSNKVDSLEQKARSLDCATDDLERRHREISRIWRKNAFPNF
;
A
#
# COMPACT_ATOMS: atom_id res chain seq x y z
N MET A 1 -19.76 -26.28 0.77
CA MET A 1 -18.39 -25.75 0.71
C MET A 1 -18.33 -24.35 1.32
N LEU A 2 -18.30 -24.24 2.65
CA LEU A 2 -18.28 -22.93 3.35
C LEU A 2 -16.86 -22.36 3.55
N ILE A 3 -15.81 -23.15 3.30
CA ILE A 3 -14.42 -22.77 3.59
C ILE A 3 -13.92 -21.69 2.62
N LEU A 4 -14.18 -21.83 1.31
CA LEU A 4 -13.76 -20.85 0.30
C LEU A 4 -14.29 -19.42 0.55
N PRO A 5 -15.60 -19.22 0.83
CA PRO A 5 -16.10 -17.89 1.19
C PRO A 5 -15.44 -17.33 2.45
N LEU A 6 -15.25 -18.14 3.49
CA LEU A 6 -14.62 -17.70 4.73
C LEU A 6 -13.17 -17.26 4.51
N LEU A 7 -12.40 -18.03 3.73
CA LEU A 7 -11.04 -17.64 3.35
C LEU A 7 -11.03 -16.34 2.55
N PHE A 8 -11.91 -16.20 1.55
CA PHE A 8 -12.00 -14.98 0.76
C PHE A 8 -12.33 -13.75 1.60
N VAL A 9 -13.31 -13.85 2.50
CA VAL A 9 -13.67 -12.78 3.43
C VAL A 9 -12.48 -12.43 4.35
N GLY A 10 -11.76 -13.44 4.86
CA GLY A 10 -10.55 -13.24 5.65
C GLY A 10 -9.46 -12.46 4.89
N LEU A 11 -9.22 -12.80 3.61
CA LEU A 11 -8.28 -12.05 2.76
C LEU A 11 -8.75 -10.61 2.51
N CYS A 12 -10.05 -10.39 2.29
CA CYS A 12 -10.59 -9.04 2.12
C CYS A 12 -10.37 -8.19 3.38
N ILE A 13 -10.63 -8.76 4.56
CA ILE A 13 -10.37 -8.08 5.84
C ILE A 13 -8.88 -7.76 5.99
N ALA A 14 -8.00 -8.70 5.65
CA ALA A 14 -6.55 -8.48 5.70
C ALA A 14 -6.10 -7.33 4.77
N ILE A 15 -6.65 -7.25 3.54
CA ILE A 15 -6.37 -6.13 2.62
C ILE A 15 -6.78 -4.80 3.27
N VAL A 16 -7.99 -4.70 3.83
CA VAL A 16 -8.47 -3.47 4.46
C VAL A 16 -7.56 -3.05 5.62
N ILE A 17 -7.14 -3.99 6.46
CA ILE A 17 -6.21 -3.73 7.58
C ILE A 17 -4.86 -3.20 7.06
N LEU A 18 -4.31 -3.80 6.00
CA LEU A 18 -3.03 -3.37 5.42
C LEU A 18 -3.13 -1.98 4.78
N CYS A 19 -4.20 -1.69 4.05
CA CYS A 19 -4.46 -0.37 3.51
C CYS A 19 -4.55 0.69 4.61
N HIS A 20 -5.26 0.41 5.70
CA HIS A 20 -5.35 1.33 6.82
C HIS A 20 -4.00 1.52 7.53
N ARG A 21 -3.20 0.46 7.65
CA ARG A 21 -1.85 0.54 8.23
C ARG A 21 -0.91 1.39 7.37
N SER A 22 -0.96 1.24 6.05
CA SER A 22 -0.22 2.10 5.09
C SER A 22 -0.65 3.56 5.21
N GLU A 23 -1.96 3.82 5.27
CA GLU A 23 -2.52 5.17 5.47
C GLU A 23 -2.03 5.81 6.78
N SER A 24 -2.11 5.08 7.90
CA SER A 24 -1.65 5.56 9.21
C SER A 24 -0.17 5.87 9.20
N LEU A 25 0.65 4.97 8.64
CA LEU A 25 2.10 5.14 8.57
C LEU A 25 2.49 6.41 7.80
N LEU A 26 1.83 6.68 6.68
CA LEU A 26 2.04 7.91 5.90
C LEU A 26 1.57 9.16 6.65
N LYS A 27 0.39 9.11 7.28
CA LYS A 27 -0.14 10.24 8.08
C LYS A 27 0.76 10.57 9.27
N ASP A 28 1.20 9.57 10.00
CA ASP A 28 2.05 9.73 11.18
C ASP A 28 3.43 10.29 10.79
N PHE A 29 3.95 9.90 9.64
CA PHE A 29 5.16 10.51 9.09
C PHE A 29 4.94 11.98 8.71
N LEU A 30 3.91 12.29 7.91
CA LEU A 30 3.59 13.66 7.48
C LEU A 30 3.29 14.60 8.64
N LYS A 31 2.69 14.09 9.73
CA LYS A 31 2.41 14.86 10.93
C LYS A 31 3.69 15.20 11.71
N ARG A 32 4.68 14.29 11.72
CA ARG A 32 5.95 14.49 12.43
C ARG A 32 6.96 15.30 11.62
N ASN A 33 6.96 15.12 10.31
CA ASN A 33 7.89 15.73 9.37
C ASN A 33 7.13 16.53 8.31
N PRO A 34 6.74 17.78 8.60
CA PRO A 34 6.07 18.65 7.61
C PRO A 34 7.02 19.10 6.48
N ALA A 35 8.33 18.94 6.67
CA ALA A 35 9.39 19.19 5.69
C ALA A 35 10.62 18.32 6.02
N ILE A 36 11.49 18.09 5.05
CA ILE A 36 12.77 17.38 5.25
C ILE A 36 13.85 18.41 5.61
N VAL A 37 14.03 18.64 6.91
CA VAL A 37 14.90 19.71 7.42
C VAL A 37 16.32 19.25 7.76
N ASN A 38 16.51 17.94 8.00
CA ASN A 38 17.79 17.36 8.37
C ASN A 38 17.88 15.89 7.92
N GLU A 39 19.05 15.29 8.12
CA GLU A 39 19.31 13.88 7.79
C GLU A 39 18.42 12.92 8.58
N GLN A 40 18.05 13.24 9.82
CA GLN A 40 17.16 12.41 10.61
C GLN A 40 15.77 12.29 9.96
N SER A 41 15.17 13.41 9.53
CA SER A 41 13.89 13.41 8.80
C SER A 41 13.99 12.63 7.49
N LEU A 42 15.14 12.68 6.81
CA LEU A 42 15.39 11.91 5.60
C LEU A 42 15.49 10.40 5.88
N ASP A 43 16.12 10.00 6.98
CA ASP A 43 16.20 8.59 7.37
C ASP A 43 14.84 8.06 7.84
N GLU A 44 14.06 8.86 8.55
CA GLU A 44 12.67 8.53 8.86
C GLU A 44 11.83 8.37 7.58
N TYR A 45 12.04 9.23 6.58
CA TYR A 45 11.41 9.10 5.26
C TYR A 45 11.80 7.78 4.59
N LYS A 46 13.09 7.41 4.58
CA LYS A 46 13.56 6.13 4.03
C LYS A 46 12.87 4.95 4.70
N VAL A 47 12.83 4.92 6.03
CA VAL A 47 12.19 3.82 6.80
C VAL A 47 10.71 3.73 6.47
N MET A 48 10.03 4.87 6.44
CA MET A 48 8.62 4.98 6.08
C MET A 48 8.36 4.42 4.67
N VAL A 49 9.12 4.87 3.68
CA VAL A 49 9.01 4.39 2.29
C VAL A 49 9.24 2.88 2.20
N ARG A 50 10.28 2.35 2.86
CA ARG A 50 10.54 0.90 2.87
C ARG A 50 9.36 0.12 3.44
N ALA A 51 8.86 0.54 4.59
CA ALA A 51 7.73 -0.12 5.24
C ALA A 51 6.48 -0.07 4.34
N ASN A 52 6.20 1.07 3.71
CA ASN A 52 5.08 1.21 2.79
C ASN A 52 5.22 0.30 1.56
N MET A 53 6.40 0.21 0.95
CA MET A 53 6.66 -0.69 -0.18
C MET A 53 6.45 -2.16 0.19
N HIS A 54 6.91 -2.60 1.38
CA HIS A 54 6.66 -3.97 1.85
C HIS A 54 5.18 -4.23 2.11
N LEU A 55 4.45 -3.29 2.69
CA LEU A 55 3.00 -3.41 2.88
C LEU A 55 2.28 -3.53 1.54
N ALA A 56 2.68 -2.74 0.53
CA ALA A 56 2.13 -2.83 -0.82
C ALA A 56 2.39 -4.21 -1.45
N LEU A 57 3.62 -4.75 -1.33
CA LEU A 57 3.96 -6.09 -1.82
C LEU A 57 3.13 -7.20 -1.16
N ILE A 58 2.97 -7.16 0.17
CA ILE A 58 2.13 -8.13 0.89
C ILE A 58 0.68 -8.02 0.43
N THR A 59 0.18 -6.79 0.26
CA THR A 59 -1.19 -6.53 -0.20
C THR A 59 -1.41 -7.10 -1.60
N ILE A 60 -0.46 -6.90 -2.53
CA ILE A 60 -0.50 -7.49 -3.88
C ILE A 60 -0.55 -9.02 -3.80
N GLY A 61 0.29 -9.64 -2.96
CA GLY A 61 0.27 -11.09 -2.76
C GLY A 61 -1.08 -11.62 -2.28
N ILE A 62 -1.72 -10.91 -1.33
CA ILE A 62 -3.05 -11.26 -0.83
C ILE A 62 -4.13 -11.08 -1.91
N ILE A 63 -4.05 -10.03 -2.73
CA ILE A 63 -4.96 -9.82 -3.86
C ILE A 63 -4.86 -10.98 -4.85
N ILE A 64 -3.65 -11.40 -5.21
CA ILE A 64 -3.44 -12.55 -6.11
C ILE A 64 -4.08 -13.82 -5.53
N ALA A 65 -3.88 -14.08 -4.24
CA ALA A 65 -4.51 -15.22 -3.56
C ALA A 65 -6.05 -15.10 -3.55
N ALA A 66 -6.60 -13.92 -3.29
CA ALA A 66 -8.05 -13.69 -3.31
C ALA A 66 -8.65 -13.92 -4.70
N VAL A 67 -7.98 -13.45 -5.76
CA VAL A 67 -8.39 -13.69 -7.15
C VAL A 67 -8.35 -15.18 -7.50
N ALA A 68 -7.31 -15.90 -7.07
CA ALA A 68 -7.22 -17.35 -7.29
C ALA A 68 -8.35 -18.11 -6.59
N ILE A 69 -8.67 -17.76 -5.34
CA ILE A 69 -9.78 -18.37 -4.58
C ILE A 69 -11.11 -18.12 -5.28
N VAL A 70 -11.40 -16.89 -5.70
CA VAL A 70 -12.65 -16.58 -6.43
C VAL A 70 -12.72 -17.35 -7.74
N THR A 71 -11.62 -17.42 -8.48
CA THR A 71 -11.56 -18.16 -9.74
C THR A 71 -11.90 -19.64 -9.53
N ILE A 72 -11.25 -20.29 -8.55
CA ILE A 72 -11.55 -21.69 -8.19
C ILE A 72 -13.01 -21.85 -7.78
N TRP A 73 -13.54 -20.93 -6.98
CA TRP A 73 -14.92 -21.01 -6.50
C TRP A 73 -15.93 -20.85 -7.65
N VAL A 74 -15.69 -19.95 -8.60
CA VAL A 74 -16.51 -19.80 -9.81
C VAL A 74 -16.46 -21.06 -10.67
N PHE A 75 -15.30 -21.71 -10.82
CA PHE A 75 -15.21 -22.99 -11.54
C PHE A 75 -16.03 -24.10 -10.87
N LEU A 76 -16.11 -24.12 -9.53
CA LEU A 76 -16.81 -25.17 -8.79
C LEU A 76 -18.31 -24.95 -8.62
N GLN A 77 -18.78 -23.69 -8.53
CA GLN A 77 -20.18 -23.35 -8.24
C GLN A 77 -20.85 -22.44 -9.27
N GLY A 78 -20.16 -22.15 -10.38
CA GLY A 78 -20.65 -21.28 -11.43
C GLY A 78 -20.72 -19.81 -11.00
N ILE A 79 -21.69 -19.08 -11.55
CA ILE A 79 -21.79 -17.62 -11.42
C ILE A 79 -22.10 -17.14 -9.99
N SER A 80 -22.59 -18.03 -9.13
CA SER A 80 -22.82 -17.72 -7.70
C SER A 80 -21.52 -17.29 -7.00
N GLY A 81 -20.37 -17.84 -7.42
CA GLY A 81 -19.04 -17.44 -6.93
C GLY A 81 -18.61 -16.04 -7.40
N ALA A 82 -19.23 -15.48 -8.44
CA ALA A 82 -18.91 -14.13 -8.91
C ALA A 82 -19.57 -13.04 -8.06
N LEU A 83 -20.60 -13.38 -7.28
CA LEU A 83 -21.31 -12.42 -6.40
C LEU A 83 -20.42 -11.80 -5.32
N VAL A 84 -19.25 -12.39 -5.03
CA VAL A 84 -18.30 -11.85 -4.04
C VAL A 84 -17.25 -10.91 -4.64
N LEU A 85 -17.14 -10.79 -5.97
CA LEU A 85 -16.22 -9.85 -6.61
C LEU A 85 -16.43 -8.37 -6.21
N PRO A 86 -17.66 -7.87 -6.01
CA PRO A 86 -17.87 -6.50 -5.55
C PRO A 86 -17.19 -6.19 -4.20
N LEU A 87 -17.03 -7.18 -3.32
CA LEU A 87 -16.31 -7.00 -2.04
C LEU A 87 -14.83 -6.67 -2.27
N LEU A 88 -14.20 -7.29 -3.28
CA LEU A 88 -12.84 -6.94 -3.66
C LEU A 88 -12.76 -5.52 -4.26
N GLY A 89 -13.79 -5.13 -5.03
CA GLY A 89 -13.91 -3.79 -5.59
C GLY A 89 -14.02 -2.69 -4.52
N LEU A 90 -14.73 -2.95 -3.41
CA LEU A 90 -14.80 -2.00 -2.28
C LEU A 90 -13.42 -1.71 -1.67
N SER A 91 -12.52 -2.70 -1.64
CA SER A 91 -11.16 -2.52 -1.15
C SER A 91 -10.34 -1.56 -2.00
N PHE A 92 -10.62 -1.44 -3.30
CA PHE A 92 -9.95 -0.47 -4.19
C PHE A 92 -10.27 0.99 -3.84
N GLY A 93 -11.40 1.27 -3.18
CA GLY A 93 -11.77 2.63 -2.76
C GLY A 93 -10.76 3.28 -1.80
N PHE A 94 -9.93 2.48 -1.12
CA PHE A 94 -8.88 2.97 -0.22
C PHE A 94 -7.60 3.43 -0.94
N SER A 95 -7.38 3.00 -2.19
CA SER A 95 -6.15 3.29 -2.94
C SER A 95 -5.97 4.79 -3.17
N ASN A 96 -7.04 5.51 -3.52
CA ASN A 96 -6.98 6.94 -3.82
C ASN A 96 -6.49 7.79 -2.64
N LYS A 97 -6.82 7.39 -1.40
CA LYS A 97 -6.38 8.11 -0.19
C LYS A 97 -4.89 7.92 0.07
N VAL A 98 -4.42 6.68 -0.09
CA VAL A 98 -3.01 6.34 0.05
C VAL A 98 -2.21 7.09 -1.02
N ASP A 99 -2.62 7.04 -2.29
CA ASP A 99 -1.94 7.74 -3.39
C ASP A 99 -1.79 9.24 -3.12
N SER A 100 -2.84 9.89 -2.58
CA SER A 100 -2.80 11.30 -2.21
C SER A 100 -1.77 11.58 -1.11
N LEU A 101 -1.69 10.72 -0.09
CA LEU A 101 -0.69 10.84 0.98
C LEU A 101 0.72 10.57 0.48
N GLU A 102 0.90 9.59 -0.39
CA GLU A 102 2.19 9.32 -1.02
C GLU A 102 2.65 10.49 -1.89
N GLN A 103 1.74 11.11 -2.64
CA GLN A 103 2.05 12.30 -3.41
C GLN A 103 2.50 13.45 -2.51
N LYS A 104 1.79 13.68 -1.39
CA LYS A 104 2.18 14.69 -0.39
C LYS A 104 3.56 14.41 0.21
N ALA A 105 3.85 13.16 0.57
CA ALA A 105 5.15 12.78 1.13
C ALA A 105 6.31 12.97 0.14
N ARG A 106 6.04 12.75 -1.15
CA ARG A 106 7.00 12.97 -2.25
C ARG A 106 7.15 14.44 -2.66
N SER A 107 6.25 15.31 -2.24
CA SER A 107 6.29 16.76 -2.53
C SER A 107 6.67 17.59 -1.31
N LEU A 108 7.27 16.99 -0.28
CA LEU A 108 7.74 17.72 0.88
C LEU A 108 8.93 18.62 0.51
N ASP A 109 8.91 19.85 1.00
CA ASP A 109 10.01 20.78 0.85
C ASP A 109 11.25 20.29 1.61
N CYS A 110 12.43 20.58 1.07
CA CYS A 110 13.71 20.21 1.65
C CYS A 110 14.51 21.45 2.02
N ALA A 111 15.19 21.45 3.16
CA ALA A 111 15.94 22.62 3.64
C ALA A 111 17.24 22.89 2.87
N THR A 112 17.82 21.88 2.22
CA THR A 112 19.08 21.99 1.47
C THR A 112 19.00 21.21 0.16
N ASP A 113 19.77 21.64 -0.84
CA ASP A 113 19.81 21.02 -2.16
C ASP A 113 20.30 19.55 -2.12
N ASP A 114 21.22 19.21 -1.20
CA ASP A 114 21.70 17.82 -1.05
C ASP A 114 20.61 16.90 -0.51
N LEU A 115 19.86 17.36 0.51
CA LEU A 115 18.71 16.61 1.05
C LEU A 115 17.63 16.45 -0.02
N GLU A 116 17.37 17.50 -0.79
CA GLU A 116 16.41 17.46 -1.88
C GLU A 116 16.79 16.43 -2.94
N ARG A 117 18.08 16.39 -3.34
CA ARG A 117 18.57 15.41 -4.31
C ARG A 117 18.32 13.98 -3.85
N ARG A 118 18.65 13.66 -2.59
CA ARG A 118 18.46 12.33 -2.00
C ARG A 118 16.98 12.00 -1.82
N HIS A 119 16.17 12.94 -1.36
CA HIS A 119 14.72 12.77 -1.23
C HIS A 119 14.05 12.48 -2.57
N ARG A 120 14.41 13.21 -3.64
CA ARG A 120 13.92 12.95 -4.99
C ARG A 120 14.36 11.58 -5.51
N GLU A 121 15.58 11.15 -5.20
CA GLU A 121 16.07 9.82 -5.59
C GLU A 121 15.27 8.69 -4.93
N ILE A 122 15.06 8.75 -3.62
CA ILE A 122 14.23 7.79 -2.89
C ILE A 122 12.79 7.81 -3.42
N SER A 123 12.23 9.00 -3.63
CA SER A 123 10.88 9.18 -4.17
C SER A 123 10.72 8.60 -5.58
N ARG A 124 11.77 8.72 -6.41
CA ARG A 124 11.81 8.11 -7.75
C ARG A 124 11.85 6.59 -7.67
N ILE A 125 12.66 6.04 -6.77
CA ILE A 125 12.74 4.60 -6.54
C ILE A 125 11.41 4.05 -6.05
N TRP A 126 10.81 4.69 -5.04
CA TRP A 126 9.50 4.31 -4.51
C TRP A 126 8.43 4.26 -5.58
N ARG A 127 8.44 5.21 -6.53
CA ARG A 127 7.47 5.25 -7.62
C ARG A 127 7.72 4.20 -8.71
N LYS A 128 8.98 3.88 -9.01
CA LYS A 128 9.34 3.05 -10.18
C LYS A 128 9.62 1.59 -9.85
N ASN A 129 10.07 1.30 -8.64
CA ASN A 129 10.51 -0.04 -8.25
C ASN A 129 9.48 -0.67 -7.32
N ALA A 130 9.28 -1.99 -7.45
CA ALA A 130 8.43 -2.74 -6.53
C ALA A 130 9.11 -3.01 -5.18
N PHE A 131 10.45 -3.02 -5.14
CA PHE A 131 11.25 -3.32 -3.96
C PHE A 131 12.10 -2.11 -3.55
N PRO A 132 12.30 -1.90 -2.24
CA PRO A 132 13.20 -0.86 -1.76
C PRO A 132 14.66 -1.27 -2.03
N ASN A 133 15.33 -0.54 -2.91
CA ASN A 133 16.71 -0.80 -3.34
C ASN A 133 17.62 0.43 -3.18
N PHE A 134 17.54 1.08 -2.02
CA PHE A 134 18.33 2.24 -1.62
C PHE A 134 18.81 2.11 -0.17
#